data_AF-A0A9W3AY54-F1
#
_entry.id   AF-A0A9W3AY54-F1
#
_cell.length_a   1.000
_cell.length_b   1.000
_cell.length_c   1.000
_cell.angle_alpha   90.00
_cell.angle_beta   90.00
_cell.angle_gamma   90.00
#
_symmetry.space_group_name_H-M   'P 1'
#
loop_
_entity.id
_entity.type
_entity.pdbx_description
1 polymer ?
#
loop_
_entity_poly.entity_id
_entity_poly.type
_entity_poly.pdbx_seq_one_letter_code
_entity_poly.pdbx_strand_id
1 'polypeptide(L)'
;MSRHVKGTPTGMSFKYEPKRPEYSTYEQRIATYTTWNVAFISPIDLAMAGLWYLGEGDRVRCFFCGGGLRDWLPDDIPLKEHQKLFPKCGYLELVSNNPMLESSKSRL
;
A
#
# COMPACT_ATOMS: atom_id res chain seq x y z
N MET A 1 -0.75 -36.30 -11.08
CA MET A 1 -2.12 -35.90 -10.70
C MET A 1 -2.24 -34.41 -10.96
N SER A 2 -2.98 -34.04 -12.01
CA SER A 2 -3.16 -32.65 -12.45
C SER A 2 -3.91 -31.81 -11.43
N ARG A 3 -3.49 -30.54 -11.30
CA ARG A 3 -4.32 -29.44 -11.77
C ARG A 3 -3.46 -28.20 -12.06
N HIS A 4 -3.14 -28.06 -13.34
CA HIS A 4 -2.86 -26.76 -13.95
C HIS A 4 -4.11 -25.88 -13.86
N VAL A 5 -3.94 -24.59 -13.65
CA VAL A 5 -4.90 -23.56 -14.08
C VAL A 5 -4.18 -22.72 -15.13
N LYS A 6 -4.61 -22.85 -16.39
CA LYS A 6 -4.25 -21.93 -17.47
C LYS A 6 -5.40 -20.93 -17.66
N GLY A 7 -5.13 -19.68 -17.28
CA GLY A 7 -5.37 -18.44 -18.05
C GLY A 7 -6.80 -17.92 -18.28
N THR A 8 -6.95 -16.60 -18.19
CA THR A 8 -7.63 -15.80 -19.23
C THR A 8 -6.87 -14.48 -19.51
N PRO A 9 -7.03 -13.90 -20.71
CA PRO A 9 -6.13 -12.91 -21.29
C PRO A 9 -6.77 -11.51 -21.37
N THR A 10 -6.09 -10.50 -20.83
CA THR A 10 -6.30 -9.11 -21.22
C THR A 10 -4.96 -8.40 -21.20
N GLY A 11 -4.56 -7.88 -22.37
CA GLY A 11 -3.29 -7.22 -22.59
C GLY A 11 -3.16 -5.91 -21.82
N MET A 12 -2.70 -6.00 -20.58
CA MET A 12 -1.96 -4.93 -19.92
C MET A 12 -0.67 -5.56 -19.37
N SER A 13 0.45 -5.25 -20.03
CA SER A 13 1.77 -5.64 -19.54
C SER A 13 2.05 -4.89 -18.23
N PHE A 14 1.67 -5.48 -17.10
CA PHE A 14 2.14 -5.01 -15.80
C PHE A 14 3.61 -5.41 -15.68
N LYS A 15 4.52 -4.44 -15.82
CA LYS A 15 5.96 -4.68 -15.71
C LYS A 15 6.42 -5.14 -14.31
N TYR A 16 5.54 -5.21 -13.31
CA TYR A 16 5.93 -5.50 -11.93
C TYR A 16 4.86 -6.32 -11.19
N GLU A 17 5.31 -7.38 -10.51
CA GLU A 17 4.52 -8.16 -9.56
C GLU A 17 4.69 -7.59 -8.14
N PRO A 18 3.69 -7.76 -7.25
CA PRO A 18 3.85 -7.38 -5.86
C PRO A 18 4.98 -8.17 -5.18
N LYS A 19 5.89 -7.49 -4.49
CA LYS A 19 6.96 -8.15 -3.73
C LYS A 19 6.45 -8.95 -2.52
N ARG A 20 5.28 -8.62 -2.00
CA ARG A 20 4.60 -9.28 -0.88
C ARG A 20 3.12 -9.52 -1.22
N PRO A 21 2.81 -10.54 -2.04
CA PRO A 21 1.43 -10.83 -2.44
C PRO A 21 0.50 -11.15 -1.26
N GLU A 22 1.04 -11.63 -0.14
CA GLU A 22 0.33 -11.89 1.12
C GLU A 22 -0.29 -10.66 1.78
N TYR A 23 0.08 -9.45 1.32
CA TYR A 23 -0.43 -8.16 1.78
C TYR A 23 -1.07 -7.35 0.65
N SER A 24 -1.50 -8.01 -0.42
CA SER A 24 -2.07 -7.37 -1.60
C SER A 24 -3.43 -6.73 -1.36
N THR A 25 -4.24 -7.28 -0.45
CA THR A 25 -5.53 -6.68 -0.08
C THR A 25 -5.40 -5.69 1.06
N TYR A 26 -6.35 -4.76 1.13
CA TYR A 26 -6.40 -3.80 2.23
C TYR A 26 -6.58 -4.50 3.58
N GLU A 27 -7.44 -5.52 3.63
CA GLU A 27 -7.80 -6.29 4.82
C GLU A 27 -6.56 -6.99 5.41
N GLN A 28 -5.71 -7.55 4.56
CA GLN A 28 -4.46 -8.17 4.97
C GLN A 28 -3.50 -7.15 5.59
N ARG A 29 -3.44 -5.93 5.05
CA ARG A 29 -2.57 -4.87 5.57
C ARG A 29 -3.08 -4.32 6.88
N ILE A 30 -4.36 -3.96 6.96
CA ILE A 30 -4.92 -3.36 8.19
C ILE A 30 -4.85 -4.35 9.37
N ALA A 31 -5.00 -5.66 9.10
CA ALA A 31 -4.85 -6.70 10.11
C ALA A 31 -3.45 -6.77 10.76
N THR A 32 -2.42 -6.15 10.16
CA THR A 32 -1.07 -6.12 10.75
C THR A 32 -0.92 -5.12 11.89
N TYR A 33 -1.82 -4.14 12.02
CA TYR A 33 -1.69 -3.00 12.95
C TYR A 33 -2.20 -3.29 14.38
N THR A 34 -2.23 -4.56 14.82
CA THR A 34 -2.80 -4.96 16.12
C THR A 34 -2.11 -4.34 17.33
N THR A 35 -0.82 -3.98 17.22
CA THR A 35 -0.02 -3.39 18.28
C THR A 35 0.46 -1.96 17.95
N TRP A 36 -0.17 -1.31 16.98
CA TRP A 36 0.19 0.05 16.58
C TRP A 36 -0.13 1.06 17.69
N ASN A 37 0.84 1.90 18.05
CA ASN A 37 0.74 2.85 19.16
C ASN A 37 1.07 4.30 18.79
N VAL A 38 1.22 4.61 17.49
CA VAL A 38 1.42 5.99 17.03
C VAL A 38 0.06 6.67 16.88
N ALA A 39 -0.24 7.61 17.79
CA ALA A 39 -1.57 8.22 17.90
C ALA A 39 -1.91 9.21 16.77
N PHE A 40 -0.90 9.84 16.17
CA PHE A 40 -1.09 10.92 15.19
C PHE A 40 -1.12 10.43 13.74
N ILE A 41 -0.76 9.18 13.45
CA ILE A 41 -0.89 8.57 12.12
C ILE A 41 -1.88 7.41 12.17
N SER A 42 -2.86 7.44 11.27
CA SER A 42 -3.91 6.43 11.15
C SER A 42 -3.40 5.14 10.46
N PRO A 43 -3.56 3.97 11.10
CA PRO A 43 -3.38 2.67 10.45
C PRO A 43 -4.20 2.49 9.17
N ILE A 44 -5.38 3.10 9.10
CA ILE A 44 -6.26 3.05 7.93
C ILE A 44 -5.58 3.75 6.75
N ASP A 45 -5.05 4.95 6.96
CA ASP A 45 -4.37 5.71 5.90
C ASP A 45 -3.09 5.03 5.43
N LEU A 46 -2.34 4.42 6.36
CA LEU A 46 -1.15 3.62 6.04
C LEU A 46 -1.52 2.40 5.18
N ALA A 47 -2.54 1.64 5.59
CA ALA A 47 -3.02 0.48 4.84
C ALA A 47 -3.59 0.87 3.45
N MET A 48 -4.32 1.99 3.36
CA MET A 48 -4.78 2.54 2.08
C MET A 48 -3.63 3.02 1.19
N ALA A 49 -2.52 3.49 1.76
CA ALA A 49 -1.31 3.81 1.02
C ALA A 49 -0.51 2.57 0.57
N GLY A 50 -1.02 1.36 0.79
CA GLY A 50 -0.37 0.11 0.41
C GLY A 50 0.65 -0.40 1.43
N LEU A 51 0.66 0.16 2.65
CA LEU A 51 1.67 -0.10 3.68
C LEU A 51 1.15 -1.06 4.76
N TRP A 52 1.92 -2.10 5.08
CA TRP A 52 1.67 -3.01 6.21
C TRP A 52 2.68 -2.77 7.33
N TYR A 53 2.26 -3.01 8.57
CA TYR A 53 3.07 -2.80 9.77
C TYR A 53 4.05 -3.94 10.01
N LEU A 54 5.30 -3.59 10.34
CA LEU A 54 6.35 -4.57 10.64
C LEU A 54 6.27 -5.13 12.07
N GLY A 55 5.40 -4.60 12.93
CA GLY A 55 5.28 -5.03 14.32
C GLY A 55 6.26 -4.35 15.29
N GLU A 56 7.06 -3.38 14.81
CA GLU A 56 8.10 -2.73 15.60
C GLU A 56 8.20 -1.21 15.37
N GLY A 57 7.93 -0.43 16.43
CA GLY A 57 7.96 1.03 16.39
C GLY A 57 6.87 1.58 15.47
N ASP A 58 7.24 2.47 14.57
CA ASP A 58 6.34 3.06 13.58
C ASP A 58 6.65 2.60 12.14
N ARG A 59 7.38 1.48 12.02
CA ARG A 59 7.93 1.02 10.76
C ARG A 59 6.91 0.26 9.94
N VAL A 60 6.74 0.66 8.69
CA VAL A 60 5.82 0.03 7.72
C VAL A 60 6.52 -0.25 6.40
N ARG A 61 5.93 -1.12 5.58
CA ARG A 61 6.47 -1.44 4.25
C ARG A 61 5.36 -1.54 3.21
N CYS A 62 5.64 -1.09 1.99
CA CYS A 62 4.72 -1.32 0.87
C CYS A 62 4.74 -2.79 0.43
N PHE A 63 3.56 -3.38 0.22
CA PHE A 63 3.45 -4.75 -0.29
C PHE A 63 3.98 -4.90 -1.74
N PHE A 64 3.87 -3.85 -2.54
CA PHE A 64 4.16 -3.90 -3.96
C PHE A 64 5.63 -3.57 -4.25
N CYS A 65 6.08 -2.35 -3.96
CA CYS A 65 7.45 -1.93 -4.24
C CYS A 65 8.45 -2.39 -3.16
N GLY A 66 7.97 -2.81 -1.99
CA GLY A 66 8.82 -3.19 -0.85
C GLY A 66 9.50 -2.00 -0.15
N GLY A 67 9.19 -0.75 -0.51
CA GLY A 67 9.73 0.44 0.13
C GLY A 67 9.31 0.52 1.60
N GLY A 68 10.27 0.82 2.47
CA GLY A 68 10.05 0.96 3.91
C GLY A 68 9.95 2.42 4.33
N LEU A 69 9.01 2.73 5.23
CA LEU A 69 8.82 4.06 5.82
C LEU A 69 8.79 3.94 7.35
N ARG A 70 9.26 4.98 8.04
CA ARG A 70 9.39 5.09 9.50
C ARG A 70 9.63 6.55 9.89
N ASP A 71 9.76 6.80 11.18
CA ASP A 71 10.03 8.12 11.76
C ASP A 71 8.93 9.14 11.37
N TRP A 72 7.67 8.71 11.44
CA TRP A 72 6.49 9.48 11.02
C TRP A 72 6.29 10.74 11.86
N LEU A 73 5.86 11.81 11.18
CA LEU A 73 5.51 13.10 11.79
C LEU A 73 3.99 13.34 11.77
N PRO A 74 3.45 14.18 12.68
CA PRO A 74 2.02 14.48 12.73
C PRO A 74 1.39 14.99 11.43
N ASP A 75 2.15 15.71 10.60
CA ASP A 75 1.66 16.29 9.35
C ASP A 75 1.94 15.40 8.12
N ASP A 76 2.53 14.22 8.30
CA ASP A 76 2.82 13.30 7.21
C ASP A 76 1.54 12.69 6.65
N ILE A 77 1.43 12.65 5.33
CA ILE A 77 0.35 11.97 4.63
C ILE A 77 0.92 10.69 4.02
N PRO A 78 0.54 9.48 4.49
CA PRO A 78 1.15 8.22 4.07
C PRO A 78 1.28 8.02 2.56
N LEU A 79 0.21 8.32 1.82
CA LEU A 79 0.22 8.20 0.36
C LEU A 79 1.21 9.17 -0.30
N LYS A 80 1.32 10.41 0.20
CA LYS A 80 2.24 11.41 -0.34
C LYS A 80 3.69 11.05 -0.04
N GLU A 81 4.00 10.61 1.19
CA GLU A 81 5.35 10.17 1.53
C GLU A 81 5.74 8.91 0.73
N HIS A 82 4.80 7.99 0.51
CA HIS A 82 5.03 6.83 -0.37
C HIS A 82 5.32 7.26 -1.82
N GLN A 83 4.54 8.19 -2.39
CA GLN A 83 4.78 8.76 -3.73
C GLN A 83 6.13 9.46 -3.84
N LYS A 84 6.49 10.27 -2.83
CA LYS A 84 7.73 11.04 -2.77
C LYS A 84 8.96 10.15 -2.70
N LEU A 85 8.94 9.12 -1.84
CA LEU A 85 10.10 8.26 -1.61
C LEU A 85 10.22 7.10 -2.62
N PHE A 86 9.09 6.61 -3.14
CA PHE A 86 9.05 5.47 -4.07
C PHE A 86 8.17 5.75 -5.30
N PRO A 87 8.49 6.78 -6.11
CA PRO A 87 7.62 7.26 -7.21
C PRO A 87 7.40 6.24 -8.34
N LYS A 88 8.21 5.18 -8.43
CA LYS A 88 8.10 4.09 -9.42
C LYS A 88 7.35 2.86 -8.89
N CYS A 89 6.59 3.01 -7.81
CA CYS A 89 5.82 1.91 -7.24
C CYS A 89 4.63 1.57 -8.14
N GLY A 90 4.56 0.35 -8.68
CA GLY A 90 3.45 -0.06 -9.54
C GLY A 90 2.08 -0.05 -8.84
N TYR A 91 2.02 -0.16 -7.51
CA TYR A 91 0.77 0.08 -6.77
C TYR A 91 0.31 1.54 -6.87
N LEU A 92 1.23 2.50 -6.82
CA LEU A 92 0.89 3.92 -6.97
C LEU A 92 0.45 4.22 -8.40
N GLU A 93 1.06 3.59 -9.41
CA GLU A 93 0.59 3.68 -10.79
C GLU A 93 -0.85 3.17 -10.93
N LEU A 94 -1.22 2.08 -10.24
CA LEU A 94 -2.58 1.56 -10.23
C LEU A 94 -3.57 2.52 -9.54
N VAL A 95 -3.18 3.09 -8.40
CA VAL A 95 -4.02 4.02 -7.62
C VAL A 95 -4.23 5.34 -8.36
N SER A 96 -3.17 5.92 -8.94
CA SER A 96 -3.26 7.18 -9.70
C SER A 96 -4.14 7.09 -10.94
N ASN A 97 -4.29 5.90 -11.51
CA ASN A 97 -5.18 5.65 -12.65
C ASN A 97 -6.63 5.34 -12.24
N ASN A 98 -6.95 5.35 -10.94
CA ASN A 98 -8.28 5.02 -10.43
C ASN A 98 -8.92 6.24 -9.70
N PRO A 99 -9.82 7.00 -10.35
CA PRO A 99 -10.33 8.28 -9.85
C PRO A 99 -11.22 8.19 -8.60
N MET A 100 -11.50 6.99 -8.08
CA MET A 100 -12.34 6.80 -6.89
C MET A 100 -11.63 7.15 -5.57
N LEU A 101 -10.30 7.27 -5.54
CA LEU A 101 -9.53 7.63 -4.33
C LEU A 101 -9.15 9.13 -4.25
N GLU A 102 -9.28 9.88 -5.35
CA GLU A 102 -9.06 11.34 -5.37
C GLU A 102 -10.28 12.11 -4.84
N SER A 103 -11.49 11.54 -4.92
CA SER A 103 -12.76 12.24 -4.66
C SER A 103 -13.04 12.54 -3.18
N SER A 104 -12.20 12.08 -2.24
CA SER A 104 -12.35 12.39 -0.81
C SER A 104 -11.55 13.62 -0.35
N LYS A 105 -10.89 14.36 -1.25
CA LYS A 105 -10.04 15.52 -0.90
C LYS A 105 -10.52 16.89 -1.40
N SER A 106 -11.76 17.03 -1.87
CA SER A 106 -12.32 18.32 -2.32
C SER A 106 -13.54 18.81 -1.53
N ARG A 107 -13.77 18.30 -0.31
CA ARG A 107 -14.76 18.86 0.62
C ARG A 107 -14.12 19.26 1.95
N LEU A 108 -13.25 20.27 1.87
CA LEU A 108 -13.08 21.32 2.86
C LEU A 108 -12.92 22.64 2.11
#